data_AF-A0A6M3J7L0-F1
#
_entry.id   AF-A0A6M3J7L0-F1
#
_cell.length_a   1.000
_cell.length_b   1.000
_cell.length_c   1.000
_cell.angle_alpha   90.00
_cell.angle_beta   90.00
_cell.angle_gamma   90.00
#
_symmetry.space_group_name_H-M   'P 1'
#
loop_
_entity.id
_entity.type
_entity.pdbx_description
1 polymer ?
#
loop_
_entity_poly.entity_id
_entity_poly.type
_entity_poly.pdbx_seq_one_letter_code
_entity_poly.pdbx_strand_id
1 'polypeptide(L)' 'MTENELELVKLICMPQKLACEKLGISVNAFRCRTTRLMKKYGVENQRALIIKVIKSGLLAIESIEYRNFDGQK' A
#
# COMPACT_ATOMS: atom_id res chain seq x y z
N MET A 1 10.10 -8.91 -2.23
CA MET A 1 9.64 -7.53 -2.05
C MET A 1 10.70 -6.79 -1.26
N THR A 2 11.04 -5.55 -1.60
CA THR A 2 11.95 -4.73 -0.77
C THR A 2 11.19 -4.08 0.39
N GLU A 3 11.89 -3.56 1.39
CA GLU A 3 11.27 -2.83 2.52
C GLU A 3 10.43 -1.64 2.02
N ASN A 4 10.95 -0.86 1.07
CA ASN A 4 10.22 0.24 0.44
C ASN A 4 8.93 -0.21 -0.28
N GLU A 5 8.94 -1.41 -0.88
CA GLU A 5 7.75 -1.98 -1.52
C GLU A 5 6.73 -2.45 -0.46
N LEU A 6 7.19 -2.96 0.68
CA LEU A 6 6.35 -3.33 1.82
C LEU A 6 5.69 -2.09 2.43
N GLU A 7 6.43 -1.02 2.68
CA GLU A 7 5.88 0.24 3.19
C GLU A 7 4.82 0.84 2.26
N LEU A 8 5.06 0.78 0.95
CA LEU A 8 4.07 1.19 -0.04
C LEU A 8 2.77 0.38 0.09
N VAL A 9 2.86 -0.93 0.28
CA VAL A 9 1.69 -1.81 0.45
C VAL A 9 0.99 -1.57 1.79
N LYS A 10 1.71 -1.30 2.88
CA LYS A 10 1.11 -0.95 4.19
C LYS A 10 0.20 0.28 4.07
N LEU A 11 0.60 1.25 3.26
CA LEU A 11 -0.09 2.53 3.11
C LEU A 11 -1.05 2.57 1.90
N ILE A 12 -1.20 1.48 1.15
CA ILE A 12 -1.96 1.49 -0.11
C ILE A 12 -3.47 1.72 0.09
N CYS A 13 -3.98 1.37 1.28
CA CYS A 13 -5.36 1.60 1.70
C CYS A 13 -5.62 3.00 2.26
N MET A 14 -4.56 3.77 2.55
CA MET A 14 -4.67 5.13 3.05
C MET A 14 -5.08 6.11 1.94
N PRO A 15 -5.68 7.26 2.29
CA PRO A 15 -5.86 8.35 1.33
C PRO A 15 -4.53 8.69 0.64
N GLN A 16 -4.52 8.77 -0.69
CA GLN A 16 -3.30 8.94 -1.48
C GLN A 16 -2.43 10.09 -0.97
N LYS A 17 -3.06 11.22 -0.59
CA LYS A 17 -2.35 12.39 -0.06
C LYS A 17 -1.58 12.06 1.23
N LEU A 18 -2.20 11.39 2.19
CA LEU A 18 -1.57 11.01 3.46
C LEU A 18 -0.49 9.94 3.25
N ALA A 19 -0.74 8.96 2.39
CA ALA A 19 0.26 7.94 2.04
C ALA A 19 1.50 8.58 1.40
N CYS A 20 1.30 9.56 0.53
CA CYS A 20 2.38 10.32 -0.11
C CYS A 20 3.18 11.16 0.89
N GLU A 21 2.51 11.83 1.82
CA GLU A 21 3.13 12.59 2.90
C GLU A 21 3.99 11.68 3.80
N LYS A 22 3.46 10.53 4.21
CA LYS A 22 4.21 9.55 5.02
C LYS A 22 5.43 8.96 4.30
N LEU A 23 5.31 8.71 3.01
CA LEU A 23 6.40 8.14 2.20
C LEU A 23 7.38 9.20 1.66
N GLY A 24 7.10 10.50 1.85
CA GLY A 24 7.91 11.59 1.29
C GLY A 24 7.98 11.59 -0.24
N ILE A 25 6.91 11.15 -0.92
CA ILE A 25 6.87 11.06 -2.39
C ILE A 25 5.68 11.82 -2.99
N SER A 26 5.77 12.14 -4.29
CA SER A 26 4.64 12.73 -5.02
C SER A 26 3.54 11.72 -5.32
N VAL A 27 2.31 12.20 -5.52
CA VAL A 27 1.16 11.37 -5.93
C VAL A 27 1.45 10.59 -7.21
N ASN A 28 2.14 11.20 -8.17
CA ASN A 28 2.53 10.54 -9.41
C ASN A 28 3.53 9.40 -9.15
N ALA A 29 4.52 9.63 -8.28
CA ALA A 29 5.46 8.58 -7.89
C ALA A 29 4.75 7.42 -7.17
N PHE A 30 3.81 7.72 -6.27
CA PHE A 30 3.01 6.71 -5.58
C PHE A 30 2.22 5.84 -6.57
N ARG A 31 1.51 6.45 -7.53
CA ARG A 31 0.77 5.75 -8.58
C ARG A 31 1.68 4.89 -9.45
N CYS A 32 2.78 5.45 -9.93
CA CYS A 32 3.75 4.74 -10.77
C CYS A 32 4.37 3.54 -10.04
N ARG A 33 4.78 3.71 -8.78
CA ARG A 33 5.35 2.62 -7.96
C ARG A 33 4.31 1.53 -7.71
N THR A 34 3.07 1.91 -7.39
CA THR A 34 1.97 0.97 -7.17
C THR A 34 1.68 0.15 -8.44
N THR A 35 1.55 0.80 -9.60
CA THR A 35 1.32 0.12 -10.88
C THR A 35 2.47 -0.80 -11.27
N ARG A 36 3.72 -0.37 -11.05
CA ARG A 36 4.91 -1.22 -11.28
C ARG A 36 4.90 -2.44 -10.37
N LEU A 37 4.54 -2.25 -9.10
CA LEU A 37 4.46 -3.34 -8.12
C LEU A 37 3.35 -4.33 -8.49
N MET A 38 2.18 -3.83 -8.92
CA MET A 38 1.09 -4.67 -9.43
C MET A 38 1.53 -5.51 -10.63
N LYS A 39 2.22 -4.91 -11.60
CA LYS A 39 2.78 -5.64 -12.76
C LYS A 39 3.82 -6.68 -12.33
N LYS A 40 4.74 -6.32 -11.44
CA LYS A 40 5.79 -7.21 -10.91
C LYS A 40 5.20 -8.45 -10.23
N TYR A 41 4.07 -8.30 -9.56
CA TYR A 41 3.39 -9.39 -8.85
C TYR A 41 2.29 -10.08 -9.68
N GLY A 42 2.09 -9.68 -10.94
CA GLY A 42 1.09 -10.25 -11.83
C GLY A 42 -0.34 -10.10 -11.28
N VAL A 43 -0.67 -8.93 -10.73
CA VAL A 43 -1.99 -8.63 -10.18
C VAL A 43 -2.62 -7.44 -10.89
N GLU A 44 -3.94 -7.49 -11.01
CA GLU A 44 -4.74 -6.58 -11.84
C GLU A 44 -5.22 -5.33 -11.09
N ASN A 45 -5.29 -5.37 -9.76
CA ASN A 45 -5.69 -4.22 -8.95
C ASN A 45 -4.98 -4.18 -7.58
N GLN A 46 -5.12 -3.07 -6.86
CA GLN A 46 -4.49 -2.86 -5.55
C GLN A 46 -4.98 -3.87 -4.49
N ARG A 47 -6.26 -4.24 -4.52
CA ARG A 47 -6.81 -5.23 -3.57
C ARG A 47 -6.19 -6.61 -3.78
N ALA A 48 -6.03 -7.02 -5.04
CA ALA A 48 -5.36 -8.28 -5.39
C ALA A 48 -3.89 -8.28 -4.95
N LEU A 49 -3.20 -7.14 -5.05
CA LEU A 49 -1.84 -6.99 -4.53
C LEU A 49 -1.80 -7.22 -3.01
N ILE A 50 -2.68 -6.57 -2.25
CA ILE A 50 -2.77 -6.72 -0.80
C ILE A 50 -3.02 -8.17 -0.39
N ILE A 51 -4.05 -8.79 -0.97
CA ILE A 51 -4.40 -10.19 -0.68
C ILE A 51 -3.21 -11.10 -0.96
N LYS A 52 -2.52 -10.90 -2.09
CA LYS A 52 -1.37 -11.72 -2.47
C LYS A 52 -0.20 -11.58 -1.49
N VAL A 53 0.09 -10.35 -1.04
CA VAL A 53 1.15 -10.06 -0.07
C VAL A 53 0.84 -10.65 1.31
N ILE A 54 -0.41 -10.57 1.77
CA ILE A 54 -0.86 -11.21 3.02
C ILE A 54 -0.73 -12.73 2.90
N LYS A 55 -1.24 -13.32 1.81
CA LYS A 55 -1.17 -14.76 1.57
C LYS A 55 0.25 -15.30 1.47
N SER A 56 1.21 -14.49 1.02
CA SER A 56 2.62 -14.88 0.98
C SER A 56 3.34 -14.73 2.32
N GLY A 57 2.65 -14.30 3.39
CA GLY A 57 3.24 -14.10 4.73
C GLY A 57 4.21 -12.93 4.81
N LEU A 58 4.26 -12.07 3.79
CA LEU A 58 5.18 -10.93 3.76
C LEU A 58 4.68 -9.76 4.63
N LEU A 59 3.38 -9.74 4.94
CA LEU A 59 2.75 -8.65 5.67
C LEU A 59 1.55 -9.21 6.43
N ALA A 60 1.48 -8.92 7.73
CA ALA A 60 0.34 -9.29 8.56
C ALA A 60 -0.83 -8.34 8.28
N ILE A 61 -2.07 -8.83 8.33
CA ILE A 61 -3.24 -8.00 8.00
C ILE A 61 -3.36 -6.79 8.94
N GLU A 62 -2.93 -6.93 10.19
CA GLU A 62 -2.93 -5.89 11.22
C GLU A 62 -1.93 -4.77 10.92
N SER A 63 -0.92 -5.04 10.07
CA SER A 63 0.10 -4.06 9.70
C SER A 63 -0.29 -3.16 8.52
N ILE A 64 -1.47 -3.40 7.92
CA ILE A 64 -2.03 -2.52 6.89
C ILE A 64 -2.65 -1.31 7.57
N GLU A 65 -2.20 -0.13 7.18
CA GLU A 65 -2.78 1.10 7.67
C GLU A 65 -4.05 1.43 6.90
N TYR A 66 -5.12 1.64 7.65
CA TYR A 66 -6.39 2.15 7.16
C TYR A 66 -6.66 3.50 7.81
N ARG A 67 -7.45 4.33 7.13
CA ARG A 67 -7.95 5.56 7.73
C ARG A 67 -8.91 5.17 8.86
N ASN A 68 -8.49 5.38 10.11
CA ASN A 68 -9.43 5.36 11.23
C ASN A 68 -10.37 6.56 11.07
N PHE A 69 -11.64 6.28 10.76
CA PHE A 69 -12.71 7.27 10.81
C PHE A 69 -13.29 7.43 12.23
N ASP A 70 -12.92 6.54 13.15
CA ASP A 70 -13.40 6.55 14.53
C ASP A 70 -12.39 7.26 15.45
N GLY A 71 -12.71 8.51 15.81
CA GLY A 71 -11.90 9.28 16.75
C GLY A 71 -12.27 10.75 16.91
N GLN A 72 -13.41 11.21 16.38
CA GLN A 72 -13.99 12.50 16.75
C GLN A 72 -15.39 12.26 17.34
N LYS A 73 -15.43 12.07 18.65
CA LYS A 73 -16.56 12.42 19.52
C LYS A 73 -16.01 13.29 20.64
#